data_AF-A0A1Z5YTB5-F1
#
_entry.id   AF-A0A1Z5YTB5-F1
#
_cell.length_a   1.000
_cell.length_b   1.000
_cell.length_c   1.000
_cell.angle_alpha   90.00
_cell.angle_beta   90.00
_cell.angle_gamma   90.00
#
_symmetry.space_group_name_H-M   'P 1'
#
loop_
_entity.id
_entity.type
_entity.pdbx_description
1 polymer ?
#
loop_
_entity_poly.entity_id
_entity_poly.type
_entity_poly.pdbx_seq_one_letter_code
_entity_poly.pdbx_strand_id
1 'polypeptide(L)'
;MAQPMQQISLVAQQLRQGASAYAEPRVFTLLRNQDRQEAAVWMARLADLLDAAERDLAAAGEMLAHAKIQLPVVIIAEFTEVRA
;
A
#
# COMPACT_ATOMS: atom_id res chain seq x y z
N MET A 1 13.43 -1.48 -11.02
CA MET A 1 13.07 -1.66 -9.60
C MET A 1 11.56 -1.45 -9.49
N ALA A 2 10.82 -2.35 -8.85
CA ALA A 2 9.37 -2.20 -8.69
C ALA A 2 9.07 -0.96 -7.83
N GLN A 3 8.05 -0.19 -8.20
CA GLN A 3 7.63 0.96 -7.40
C GLN A 3 7.06 0.46 -6.05
N PRO A 4 7.24 1.19 -4.94
CA PRO A 4 6.81 0.74 -3.61
C PRO A 4 5.35 0.28 -3.53
N MET A 5 4.43 0.92 -4.26
CA MET A 5 3.03 0.50 -4.32
C MET A 5 2.86 -0.89 -4.94
N GLN A 6 3.59 -1.19 -6.02
CA GLN A 6 3.56 -2.51 -6.65
C GLN A 6 4.07 -3.61 -5.70
N GLN A 7 4.97 -3.26 -4.78
CA GLN A 7 5.45 -4.19 -3.74
C GLN A 7 4.37 -4.44 -2.68
N ILE A 8 3.63 -3.41 -2.25
CA ILE A 8 2.51 -3.55 -1.29
C ILE A 8 1.42 -4.46 -1.88
N SER A 9 0.99 -4.16 -3.11
CA SER A 9 0.02 -4.98 -3.85
C SER A 9 0.47 -6.45 -4.00
N LEU A 10 1.75 -6.67 -4.31
CA LEU A 10 2.30 -8.02 -4.42
C LEU A 10 2.24 -8.77 -3.08
N VAL A 11 2.59 -8.12 -1.97
CA VAL A 11 2.54 -8.73 -0.63
C VAL A 11 1.10 -9.04 -0.22
N ALA A 12 0.14 -8.14 -0.48
CA ALA A 12 -1.27 -8.38 -0.23
C ALA A 12 -1.78 -9.61 -1.02
N GLN A 13 -1.38 -9.74 -2.29
CA GLN A 13 -1.73 -10.90 -3.11
C GLN A 13 -1.13 -12.21 -2.55
N GLN A 14 0.13 -12.20 -2.12
CA GLN A 14 0.78 -13.36 -1.51
C GLN A 14 0.09 -13.78 -0.21
N LEU A 15 -0.34 -12.82 0.61
CA LEU A 15 -1.12 -13.10 1.83
C LEU A 15 -2.47 -13.74 1.53
N ARG A 16 -3.18 -13.29 0.48
CA ARG A 16 -4.45 -13.90 0.04
C ARG A 16 -4.26 -15.34 -0.45
N GLN A 17 -3.17 -15.60 -1.18
CA GLN A 17 -2.81 -16.95 -1.63
C GLN A 17 -2.48 -17.85 -0.42
N GLY A 18 -1.71 -17.34 0.54
CA GLY A 18 -1.43 -18.03 1.80
C GLY A 18 -2.69 -18.34 2.58
N ALA A 19 -3.58 -17.35 2.77
CA ALA A 19 -4.86 -17.53 3.45
C ALA A 19 -5.68 -18.65 2.83
N SER A 20 -5.77 -18.68 1.50
CA SER A 20 -6.49 -19.72 0.76
C SER A 20 -5.88 -21.10 0.98
N ALA A 21 -4.55 -21.21 0.95
CA ALA A 21 -3.84 -22.47 1.18
C ALA A 21 -4.03 -23.03 2.60
N TYR A 22 -4.17 -22.16 3.61
CA TYR A 22 -4.45 -22.56 4.99
C TYR A 22 -5.93 -22.93 5.21
N ALA A 23 -6.86 -22.29 4.48
CA ALA A 23 -8.28 -22.57 4.57
C ALA A 23 -8.66 -23.95 3.98
N GLU A 24 -7.91 -24.46 3.00
CA GLU A 24 -8.16 -25.77 2.40
C GLU A 24 -7.98 -26.92 3.40
N PRO A 25 -8.95 -27.82 3.57
CA PRO A 25 -8.79 -29.03 4.38
C PRO A 25 -7.67 -29.92 3.82
N ARG A 26 -6.66 -30.23 4.63
CA ARG A 26 -5.56 -31.14 4.25
C ARG A 26 -5.54 -32.34 5.19
N VAL A 27 -5.36 -33.53 4.60
CA VAL A 27 -5.42 -34.82 5.31
C VAL A 27 -4.28 -34.99 6.31
N PHE A 28 -3.13 -34.36 6.06
CA PHE A 28 -1.96 -34.37 6.94
C PHE A 28 -1.42 -32.95 7.12
N THR A 29 -1.66 -32.37 8.29
CA THR A 29 -1.07 -31.09 8.69
C THR A 29 -0.56 -31.17 10.12
N LEU A 30 0.59 -30.54 10.38
CA LEU A 30 1.15 -30.39 11.73
C LEU A 30 0.23 -29.54 12.63
N LEU A 31 -0.55 -28.65 12.04
CA LEU A 31 -1.49 -27.76 12.71
C LEU A 31 -2.89 -28.38 12.78
N ARG A 32 -3.60 -28.10 13.88
CA ARG A 32 -5.03 -28.46 14.00
C ARG A 32 -5.84 -27.61 13.01
N ASN A 33 -7.00 -28.13 12.59
CA ASN A 33 -7.88 -27.42 11.65
C ASN A 33 -8.26 -26.02 12.13
N GLN A 34 -8.49 -25.84 13.44
CA GLN A 34 -8.80 -24.55 14.04
C GLN A 34 -7.66 -23.54 13.85
N ASP A 35 -6.42 -23.92 14.18
CA ASP A 35 -5.25 -23.05 14.07
C ASP A 35 -5.00 -22.63 12.61
N ARG A 36 -5.25 -23.54 11.66
CA ARG A 36 -5.13 -23.24 10.22
C ARG A 36 -6.18 -22.21 9.78
N GLN A 37 -7.41 -22.36 10.25
CA GLN A 37 -8.48 -21.43 9.92
C GLN A 37 -8.25 -20.06 10.55
N GLU A 38 -7.73 -20.01 11.78
CA GLU A 38 -7.32 -18.76 12.42
C GLU A 38 -6.17 -18.08 11.65
N ALA A 39 -5.15 -18.84 11.24
CA ALA A 39 -4.07 -18.32 10.41
C ALA A 39 -4.57 -17.79 9.06
N ALA A 40 -5.50 -18.49 8.42
CA ALA A 40 -6.13 -18.06 7.17
C ALA A 40 -6.87 -16.72 7.34
N VAL A 41 -7.68 -16.60 8.40
CA VAL A 41 -8.41 -15.36 8.73
C VAL A 41 -7.44 -14.21 9.02
N TRP A 42 -6.38 -14.47 9.77
CA TRP A 42 -5.37 -13.47 10.10
C TRP A 42 -4.64 -12.96 8.84
N MET A 43 -4.23 -13.87 7.94
CA MET A 43 -3.59 -13.50 6.67
C MET A 43 -4.53 -12.71 5.76
N ALA A 44 -5.80 -13.11 5.66
CA ALA A 44 -6.79 -12.37 4.89
C ALA A 44 -6.98 -10.94 5.43
N ARG A 45 -7.08 -10.80 6.75
CA ARG A 45 -7.23 -9.49 7.40
C ARG A 45 -6.01 -8.58 7.17
N LEU A 46 -4.80 -9.14 7.19
CA LEU A 46 -3.59 -8.37 6.87
C LEU A 46 -3.57 -7.90 5.42
N ALA A 47 -4.00 -8.74 4.47
CA ALA A 47 -4.11 -8.33 3.07
C ALA A 47 -5.07 -7.15 2.91
N ASP A 48 -6.24 -7.21 3.57
CA ASP A 48 -7.22 -6.12 3.52
C ASP A 48 -6.68 -4.80 4.11
N LEU A 49 -5.88 -4.89 5.18
CA LEU A 49 -5.20 -3.72 5.76
C LEU A 49 -4.15 -3.12 4.83
N LEU A 50 -3.40 -3.96 4.12
CA LEU A 50 -2.43 -3.48 3.13
C LEU A 50 -3.12 -2.81 1.94
N ASP A 51 -4.23 -3.36 1.46
CA ASP A 51 -5.01 -2.77 0.36
C ASP A 51 -5.67 -1.44 0.79
N ALA A 52 -6.04 -1.30 2.07
CA ALA A 52 -6.48 -0.01 2.61
C ALA A 52 -5.33 1.00 2.64
N ALA A 53 -4.17 0.62 3.17
CA ALA A 53 -3.00 1.49 3.23
C ALA A 53 -2.50 1.91 1.83
N GLU A 54 -2.57 1.02 0.83
CA GLU A 54 -2.24 1.34 -0.55
C GLU A 54 -3.18 2.42 -1.11
N ARG A 55 -4.49 2.30 -0.87
CA ARG A 55 -5.48 3.30 -1.30
C ARG A 55 -5.28 4.64 -0.62
N ASP A 56 -5.04 4.65 0.68
CA ASP A 56 -4.79 5.88 1.43
C ASP A 56 -3.51 6.60 0.95
N LEU A 57 -2.46 5.83 0.67
CA LEU A 57 -1.21 6.36 0.13
C LEU A 57 -1.40 6.94 -1.28
N ALA A 58 -2.17 6.26 -2.13
CA ALA A 58 -2.51 6.75 -3.47
C ALA A 58 -3.28 8.08 -3.40
N ALA A 59 -4.30 8.14 -2.54
CA ALA A 59 -5.10 9.35 -2.34
C ALA A 59 -4.26 10.52 -1.80
N ALA A 60 -3.38 10.27 -0.82
CA ALA A 60 -2.46 11.29 -0.31
C ALA A 60 -1.50 11.78 -1.40
N GLY A 61 -0.99 10.88 -2.25
CA GLY A 61 -0.17 11.22 -3.40
C GLY A 61 -0.88 12.12 -4.41
N GLU A 62 -2.15 11.82 -4.73
CA GLU A 62 -2.98 12.64 -5.62
C GLU A 62 -3.27 14.03 -5.05
N MET A 63 -3.56 14.11 -3.75
CA MET A 63 -3.75 15.38 -3.04
C MET A 63 -2.48 16.24 -3.06
N LEU A 64 -1.32 15.65 -2.80
CA LEU A 64 -0.04 16.34 -2.87
C LEU A 64 0.29 16.82 -4.29
N ALA A 65 0.02 16.01 -5.31
CA ALA A 65 0.20 16.39 -6.70
C ALA A 65 -0.69 17.58 -7.08
N HIS A 66 -1.97 17.58 -6.68
CA HIS A 66 -2.87 18.70 -6.88
C HIS A 66 -2.42 19.96 -6.13
N ALA A 67 -2.01 19.84 -4.86
CA ALA A 67 -1.51 20.96 -4.07
C ALA A 67 -0.24 21.58 -4.69
N LYS A 68 0.66 20.76 -5.25
CA LYS A 68 1.85 21.24 -5.96
C LYS A 68 1.51 21.99 -7.25
N ILE A 69 0.46 21.58 -7.97
CA ILE A 69 -0.03 22.29 -9.17
C ILE A 69 -0.71 23.62 -8.79
N GLN A 70 -1.36 23.68 -7.62
CA GLN A 70 -2.03 24.89 -7.14
C GLN A 70 -1.11 25.93 -6.50
N LEU A 71 0.09 25.56 -6.03
CA LEU A 71 1.11 26.53 -5.68
C LEU A 71 1.50 27.28 -6.97
N PRO A 72 1.16 28.56 -7.12
CA PRO A 72 1.61 29.30 -8.27
C PRO A 72 3.13 29.27 -8.24
N VAL A 73 3.73 28.99 -9.39
CA VAL A 73 5.13 29.24 -9.63
C VAL A 73 5.32 30.75 -9.49
N VAL A 74 5.49 31.22 -8.25
CA VAL A 74 5.96 32.56 -7.94
C VAL A 74 7.45 32.53 -8.24
N ILE A 75 7.78 32.48 -9.53
CA ILE A 75 9.04 33.03 -10.02
C ILE A 75 8.84 34.54 -9.87
N ILE A 76 9.32 35.08 -8.75
CA ILE A 76 9.61 36.51 -8.67
C ILE A 76 10.80 36.72 -9.59
N ALA A 77 10.50 36.97 -10.86
CA ALA A 77 11.38 37.75 -11.70
C ALA A 77 11.59 39.12 -11.04
N GLU A 78 12.77 39.69 -11.26
CA GLU A 78 13.17 41.05 -10.91
C GLU A 78 13.81 41.25 -9.52
N PHE A 79 15.01 40.67 -9.35
CA PHE A 79 16.08 41.41 -8.68
C PHE A 79 16.70 42.36 -9.71
N THR A 80 16.18 43.57 -9.82
CA THR A 80 16.88 44.68 -10.47
C THR A 80 17.81 45.29 -9.43
N GLU A 81 19.12 45.07 -9.56
CA GLU A 81 20.13 45.80 -8.79
C GLU A 81 19.96 47.30 -9.07
N VAL A 82 19.44 48.05 -8.09
CA VAL A 82 19.59 49.50 -8.06
C VAL A 82 21.00 49.78 -7.57
N ARG A 83 21.94 50.00 -8.50
CA ARG A 83 23.23 50.63 -8.17
C ARG A 83 22.99 52.11 -7.87
N ALA A 84 23.40 52.55 -6.69
CA ALA A 84 23.66 53.94 -6.35
C ALA A 84 25.17 54.19 -6.39
#